data_AF-A0A972Z1W6-F1
#
_entry.id   AF-A0A972Z1W6-F1
#
_cell.length_a   1.000
_cell.length_b   1.000
_cell.length_c   1.000
_cell.angle_alpha   90.00
_cell.angle_beta   90.00
_cell.angle_gamma   90.00
#
_symmetry.space_group_name_H-M   'P 1'
#
loop_
_entity.id
_entity.type
_entity.pdbx_description
1 polymer ?
#
loop_
_entity_poly.entity_id
_entity_poly.type
_entity_poly.pdbx_seq_one_letter_code
_entity_poly.pdbx_strand_id
1 'polypeptide(L)' 'MSSRDTHPDWVDEFGQVGPLPANDGQRQPLDAATPTGPEVGTRLPDFTLPSSTGRTVAFHEDRGHSMAAVVFFRSAVW' A
#
# COMPACT_ATOMS: atom_id res chain seq x y z
N MET A 1 15.07 -30.71 26.37
CA MET A 1 13.61 -30.68 26.12
C MET A 1 13.28 -29.28 25.64
N SER A 2 13.10 -29.11 24.32
CA SER A 2 12.69 -27.82 23.76
C SER A 2 11.17 -27.79 23.72
N SER A 3 10.57 -26.85 24.45
CA SER A 3 9.13 -26.55 24.38
C SER A 3 8.83 -26.06 22.97
N ARG A 4 8.08 -26.87 22.20
CA ARG A 4 7.46 -26.36 20.98
C ARG A 4 6.36 -25.42 21.46
N ASP A 5 6.49 -24.14 21.17
CA ASP A 5 5.40 -23.17 21.35
C ASP A 5 4.19 -23.68 20.58
N THR A 6 3.18 -24.15 21.32
CA THR A 6 1.90 -24.58 20.76
C THR A 6 1.10 -23.33 20.43
N HIS A 7 1.38 -22.70 19.28
CA HIS A 7 0.46 -21.72 18.73
C HIS A 7 -0.76 -22.46 18.18
N PRO A 8 -2.00 -22.03 18.47
CA PRO A 8 -3.17 -22.62 17.84
C PRO A 8 -3.06 -22.46 16.32
N ASP A 9 -3.23 -23.57 15.59
CA ASP A 9 -3.35 -23.58 14.14
C ASP A 9 -4.64 -22.87 13.76
N TRP A 10 -4.53 -21.66 13.20
CA TRP A 10 -5.69 -20.89 12.76
C TRP A 10 -6.07 -21.30 11.35
N VAL A 11 -7.32 -21.71 11.17
CA VAL A 11 -7.89 -22.11 9.88
C VAL A 11 -8.74 -20.97 9.35
N ASP A 12 -8.45 -20.48 8.15
CA ASP A 12 -9.29 -19.48 7.48
C ASP A 12 -10.53 -20.11 6.81
N GLU A 13 -11.40 -19.28 6.24
CA GLU A 13 -12.63 -19.72 5.56
C GLU A 13 -12.40 -20.58 4.31
N PHE A 14 -11.15 -20.65 3.82
CA PHE A 14 -10.73 -21.46 2.68
C PHE A 14 -9.98 -22.73 3.10
N GLY A 15 -9.84 -22.97 4.41
CA GLY A 15 -9.19 -24.15 4.97
C GLY A 15 -7.66 -24.06 5.06
N GLN A 16 -7.06 -22.88 4.89
CA GLN A 16 -5.62 -22.68 5.00
C GLN A 16 -5.21 -22.53 6.47
N VAL A 17 -4.16 -23.27 6.87
CA VAL A 17 -3.63 -23.26 8.24
C VAL A 17 -2.45 -22.30 8.35
N GLY A 18 -2.48 -21.40 9.34
CA GLY A 18 -1.40 -20.44 9.60
C GLY A 18 -1.09 -20.25 11.09
N PRO A 19 0.13 -19.80 11.44
CA PRO A 19 0.57 -19.58 12.82
C PRO A 19 0.01 -18.29 13.44
N LEU A 20 -0.64 -17.45 12.63
CA LEU A 20 -1.29 -16.21 13.06
C LEU A 20 -2.80 -16.33 12.84
N PRO A 21 -3.61 -15.70 13.70
CA PRO A 21 -5.04 -15.65 13.47
C PRO A 21 -5.32 -15.03 12.09
N ALA A 22 -6.33 -15.56 11.39
CA ALA A 22 -6.66 -15.21 10.00
C ALA A 22 -7.03 -13.72 9.80
N ASN A 23 -6.99 -12.91 10.86
CA ASN A 23 -7.20 -11.47 10.87
C ASN A 23 -5.91 -10.65 10.72
N ASP A 24 -4.73 -11.16 11.12
CA ASP A 24 -3.53 -10.34 11.34
C ASP A 24 -2.45 -10.49 10.24
N GLY A 25 -2.67 -11.38 9.27
CA GLY A 25 -1.85 -11.53 8.06
C GLY A 25 -2.58 -11.22 6.76
N GLN A 26 -3.89 -10.92 6.82
CA GLN A 26 -4.69 -10.62 5.65
C GLN A 26 -4.61 -9.13 5.33
N ARG A 27 -4.70 -8.79 4.05
CA ARG A 27 -4.89 -7.39 3.62
C ARG A 27 -6.10 -6.85 4.36
N GLN A 28 -5.88 -6.06 5.41
CA GLN A 28 -6.98 -5.43 6.11
C GLN A 28 -7.66 -4.52 5.07
N PRO A 29 -8.91 -4.81 4.67
CA PRO A 29 -9.61 -3.94 3.77
C PRO A 29 -9.69 -2.57 4.45
N LEU A 30 -9.34 -1.52 3.72
CA LEU A 30 -9.58 -0.16 4.18
C LEU A 30 -11.06 -0.05 4.53
N ASP A 31 -11.38 0.56 5.67
CA ASP A 31 -12.77 0.84 5.96
C ASP A 31 -13.35 1.75 4.87
N ALA A 32 -14.66 1.69 4.64
CA ALA A 32 -15.29 2.47 3.57
C ALA A 32 -15.14 4.00 3.77
N ALA A 33 -14.79 4.43 4.99
CA ALA A 33 -14.56 5.83 5.34
C ALA A 33 -13.12 6.28 5.05
N THR A 34 -12.19 5.35 4.80
CA THR A 34 -10.78 5.67 4.61
C THR A 34 -10.60 6.26 3.21
N PRO A 35 -10.11 7.51 3.10
CA PRO A 35 -9.89 8.13 1.79
C PRO A 35 -8.79 7.39 1.03
N THR A 36 -9.12 6.94 -0.18
CA THR A 36 -8.19 6.23 -1.10
C THR A 36 -7.47 7.18 -2.06
N GLY A 37 -7.81 8.47 -2.03
CA GLY A 37 -7.23 9.50 -2.89
C GLY A 37 -8.20 10.66 -3.10
N PRO A 38 -7.78 11.66 -3.90
CA PRO A 38 -8.66 12.75 -4.32
C PRO A 38 -9.81 12.23 -5.20
N GLU A 39 -10.99 12.84 -5.06
CA GLU A 39 -12.14 12.57 -5.94
C GLU A 39 -11.85 13.02 -7.38
N VAL A 40 -12.55 12.42 -8.35
CA VAL A 40 -12.45 12.83 -9.75
C VAL A 40 -12.82 14.31 -9.90
N GLY A 41 -11.99 15.06 -10.61
CA GLY A 41 -12.17 16.51 -10.80
C GLY A 41 -11.59 17.36 -9.67
N THR A 42 -11.21 16.77 -8.54
CA THR A 42 -10.47 17.47 -7.50
C THR A 42 -8.97 17.49 -7.81
N ARG A 43 -8.28 18.51 -7.29
CA ARG A 43 -6.85 18.69 -7.52
C ARG A 43 -6.08 17.65 -6.70
N LEU A 44 -5.18 16.92 -7.35
CA LEU A 44 -4.19 16.07 -6.67
C LEU A 44 -3.36 16.92 -5.68
N PRO A 45 -3.01 16.41 -4.48
CA PRO A 45 -2.19 17.15 -3.54
C PRO A 45 -0.84 17.56 -4.14
N ASP A 46 -0.32 18.72 -3.71
CA ASP A 46 1.02 19.12 -4.10
C ASP A 46 2.05 18.20 -3.42
N PHE A 47 3.02 17.72 -4.20
CA PHE A 47 4.15 16.94 -3.68
C PHE A 47 5.44 17.23 -4.46
N THR A 48 6.54 17.02 -3.76
CA THR A 48 7.89 17.16 -4.29
C THR A 48 8.69 15.91 -3.97
N LEU A 49 9.22 15.24 -4.99
CA LEU A 49 9.94 13.97 -4.84
C LEU A 49 11.21 13.96 -5.71
N PRO A 50 12.26 13.22 -5.32
CA PRO A 50 13.40 12.98 -6.18
C PRO A 50 13.01 12.02 -7.32
N SER A 51 13.48 12.33 -8.52
CA SER A 51 13.46 11.41 -9.66
C SER A 51 14.56 10.35 -9.53
N SER A 52 14.55 9.35 -10.43
CA SER A 52 15.56 8.28 -10.47
C SER A 52 16.99 8.78 -10.70
N THR A 53 17.17 9.98 -11.26
CA THR A 53 18.48 10.62 -11.46
C THR A 53 18.86 11.57 -10.33
N GLY A 54 18.04 11.66 -9.26
CA GLY A 54 18.27 12.55 -8.12
C GLY A 54 17.80 13.99 -8.34
N ARG A 55 17.25 14.34 -9.52
CA ARG A 55 16.63 15.65 -9.74
C ARG A 55 15.35 15.77 -8.92
N THR A 56 15.20 16.86 -8.16
CA THR A 56 13.95 17.21 -7.48
C THR A 56 12.85 17.55 -8.49
N VAL A 57 11.66 16.96 -8.31
CA VAL A 57 10.46 17.19 -9.13
C VAL A 57 9.34 17.71 -8.23
N ALA A 58 8.87 18.93 -8.46
CA ALA A 58 7.66 19.49 -7.87
C ALA A 58 6.49 19.27 -8.85
N PHE A 59 5.59 18.34 -8.53
CA PHE A 59 4.67 17.75 -9.50
C PHE A 59 3.88 18.76 -10.33
N HIS A 60 3.29 19.78 -9.69
CA HIS A 60 2.47 20.77 -10.37
C HIS A 60 3.27 21.78 -11.20
N GLU A 61 4.47 22.15 -10.74
CA GLU A 61 5.35 23.07 -11.44
C GLU A 61 5.97 22.39 -12.66
N ASP A 62 6.56 21.20 -12.47
CA ASP A 62 7.23 20.44 -13.52
C ASP A 62 6.30 19.96 -14.62
N ARG A 63 5.05 19.56 -14.29
CA ARG A 63 4.08 19.16 -15.31
C ARG A 63 3.53 20.37 -16.09
N GLY A 64 3.57 21.56 -15.50
CA GLY A 64 2.95 22.77 -16.04
C GLY A 64 1.50 22.54 -16.50
N HIS A 65 1.26 22.78 -17.79
CA HIS A 65 -0.06 22.61 -18.41
C HIS A 65 -0.26 21.24 -19.08
N SER A 66 0.73 20.35 -19.01
CA SER A 66 0.67 19.03 -19.63
C SER A 66 -0.17 18.06 -18.79
N MET A 67 -0.78 17.08 -19.47
CA MET A 67 -1.37 15.91 -18.81
C MET A 67 -0.26 15.06 -18.19
N ALA A 68 -0.56 14.47 -17.03
CA ALA A 68 0.37 13.63 -16.29
C ALA A 68 -0.35 12.40 -15.72
N ALA A 69 0.38 11.31 -15.55
CA ALA A 69 -0.08 10.11 -14.87
C ALA A 69 0.77 9.89 -13.61
N VAL A 70 0.12 9.55 -12.49
CA VAL A 70 0.79 9.18 -11.24
C VAL A 70 0.50 7.72 -10.96
N VAL A 71 1.56 6.92 -10.83
CA VAL A 71 1.46 5.48 -10.62
C VAL A 71 2.10 5.13 -9.28
N PHE A 72 1.29 4.62 -8.37
CA PHE A 72 1.77 4.02 -7.13
C PHE A 72 2.10 2.56 -7.40
N PHE A 73 3.37 2.18 -7.24
CA PHE A 73 3.78 0.80 -7.33
C PHE A 73 4.51 0.40 -6.05
N ARG A 74 4.27 -0.82 -5.59
CA ARG A 74 5.05 -1.46 -4.54
C ARG A 74 6.06 -2.38 -5.21
N SER A 75 7.34 -2.17 -4.95
CA SER A 75 8.36 -3.13 -5.37
C SER A 75 8.22 -4.38 -4.51
N ALA A 76 8.32 -5.56 -5.13
CA ALA A 76 8.50 -6.81 -4.41
C ALA A 76 9.99 -7.16 -4.45
N VAL A 77 10.61 -7.28 -3.28
CA VAL A 77 11.88 -7.99 -3.14
C VAL A 77 11.50 -9.43 -2.80
N TRP A 78 11.95 -10.36 -3.63
CA TRP A 78 11.76 -11.80 -3.45
C TRP A 78 12.88 -12.37 -2.58
#